data_AF-A0A9E0G988-F1
#
_entry.id   AF-A0A9E0G988-F1
#
_cell.length_a   1.000
_cell.length_b   1.000
_cell.length_c   1.000
_cell.angle_alpha   90.00
_cell.angle_beta   90.00
_cell.angle_gamma   90.00
#
_symmetry.space_group_name_H-M   'P 1'
#
loop_
_entity.id
_entity.type
_entity.pdbx_description
1 polymer ?
#
loop_
_entity_poly.entity_id
_entity_poly.type
_entity_poly.pdbx_seq_one_letter_code
_entity_poly.pdbx_strand_id
1 'polypeptide(L)'
;MKFSRYNTIAVVDDHTFVHNGVGGDFHRLPTTMWERVERFVAGTDSGEGLVDELTMLVRARLVTADDVDELEVLRSRHLRSKYGGGLGLTIVTSLGCNFDCPYCFESKRPSLLKPAVADSLVALLDEAIAAGSPSMNVTWMGGEPLLGAAQLLDLSRVFIDRCDAAGMEYSAGILTNGWHLTTEMAARLASARVGQAQVTIDGPADVHDRYRPKKDGGSSFDRILDNVVSAIDHLQVNIRVNLDSGNLGRVEELMAILAARGLAGKVRLTPARLTAIASADDAPSQSYQGGCYSCSDYGVVELEFDELAARYGFEARGLPRAIGTPCTAVRATELVVGADGELWKCWDDIGNNDEAIGTIFDHKTANAQITKWLGYDPFSDDDCRSCVALPGCMGGCAHHDFFGGRDDRCGTFRFNHQRKVENEALRMSGQPAQATGLVHVEASRLLASIPVSSTPVSIGRTRRRIDPETPELATTLAG
;
A
#
# COMPACT_ATOMS: atom_id res chain seq x y z
N MET A 1 20.75 -15.88 25.85
CA MET A 1 19.62 -15.61 24.93
C MET A 1 18.91 -14.39 25.47
N LYS A 2 18.39 -13.54 24.59
CA LYS A 2 17.66 -12.32 24.92
C LYS A 2 16.34 -12.28 24.16
N PHE A 3 15.34 -11.59 24.71
CA PHE A 3 14.15 -11.26 23.93
C PHE A 3 14.52 -10.32 22.77
N SER A 4 13.86 -10.50 21.64
CA SER A 4 13.97 -9.53 20.54
C SER A 4 13.47 -8.17 21.02
N ARG A 5 14.22 -7.12 20.70
CA ARG A 5 13.83 -5.75 21.04
C ARG A 5 12.63 -5.21 20.25
N TYR A 6 12.17 -5.99 19.26
CA TYR A 6 11.05 -5.66 18.39
C TYR A 6 9.78 -6.45 18.74
N ASN A 7 9.75 -7.08 19.91
CA ASN A 7 8.54 -7.68 20.45
C ASN A 7 7.61 -6.58 20.99
N THR A 8 6.34 -6.65 20.60
CA THR A 8 5.23 -5.94 21.24
C THR A 8 4.27 -6.98 21.81
N ILE A 9 3.86 -6.81 23.06
CA ILE A 9 3.18 -7.85 23.83
C ILE A 9 1.80 -7.35 24.27
N ALA A 10 0.79 -8.21 24.18
CA ALA A 10 -0.51 -8.05 24.83
C ALA A 10 -0.85 -9.32 25.61
N VAL A 11 -1.58 -9.18 26.72
CA VAL A 11 -2.07 -10.32 27.50
C VAL A 11 -3.58 -10.27 27.50
N VAL A 12 -4.22 -11.36 27.08
CA VAL A 12 -5.67 -11.52 27.07
C VAL A 12 -5.98 -12.88 27.67
N ASP A 13 -6.78 -12.88 28.74
CA ASP A 13 -7.10 -14.07 29.54
C ASP A 13 -5.82 -14.78 30.05
N ASP A 14 -5.65 -16.06 29.74
CA ASP A 14 -4.50 -16.91 30.09
C ASP A 14 -3.45 -17.03 28.97
N HIS A 15 -3.50 -16.11 27.99
CA HIS A 15 -2.61 -16.11 26.83
C HIS A 15 -1.83 -14.80 26.69
N THR A 16 -0.55 -14.95 26.40
CA THR A 16 0.35 -13.88 25.98
C THR A 16 0.44 -13.88 24.45
N PHE A 17 0.12 -12.74 23.85
CA PHE A 17 0.21 -12.48 22.44
C PHE A 17 1.46 -11.65 22.14
N VAL A 18 2.28 -12.09 21.19
CA VAL A 18 3.55 -11.44 20.86
C VAL A 18 3.62 -11.19 19.37
N HIS A 19 3.68 -9.91 19.00
CA HIS A 19 4.04 -9.47 17.64
C HIS A 19 5.53 -9.20 17.60
N ASN A 20 6.24 -9.83 16.68
CA ASN A 20 7.64 -9.50 16.45
C ASN A 20 7.77 -8.69 15.15
N GLY A 21 8.24 -7.44 15.26
CA GLY A 21 8.38 -6.56 14.11
C GLY A 21 9.31 -7.11 13.03
N VAL A 22 10.35 -7.89 13.37
CA VAL A 22 11.36 -8.41 12.42
C VAL A 22 10.84 -9.62 11.64
N GLY A 23 10.09 -10.51 12.28
CA GLY A 23 9.40 -11.63 11.64
C GLY A 23 8.13 -11.18 10.91
N GLY A 24 7.41 -10.20 11.46
CA GLY A 24 6.08 -9.79 11.01
C GLY A 24 4.97 -10.76 11.46
N ASP A 25 5.32 -11.75 12.29
CA ASP A 25 4.40 -12.77 12.77
C ASP A 25 3.77 -12.36 14.11
N PHE A 26 2.58 -12.92 14.37
CA PHE A 26 1.81 -12.69 15.59
C PHE A 26 1.47 -14.03 16.25
N HIS A 27 1.98 -14.24 17.45
CA HIS A 27 1.95 -15.53 18.14
C HIS A 27 1.08 -15.47 19.39
N ARG A 28 0.22 -16.48 19.57
CA ARG A 28 -0.54 -16.71 20.79
C ARG A 28 0.15 -17.81 21.60
N LEU A 29 0.55 -17.51 22.83
CA LEU A 29 1.29 -18.41 23.72
C LEU A 29 0.56 -18.53 25.07
N PRO A 30 0.61 -19.68 25.76
CA PRO A 30 0.16 -19.74 27.15
C PRO A 30 0.97 -18.77 28.03
N THR A 31 0.31 -17.97 28.86
CA THR A 31 1.01 -16.99 29.71
C THR A 31 2.00 -17.65 30.66
N THR A 32 1.66 -18.83 31.18
CA THR A 32 2.54 -19.62 32.05
C THR A 32 3.84 -20.05 31.34
N MET A 33 3.78 -20.32 30.03
CA MET A 33 4.96 -20.62 29.22
C MET A 33 5.82 -19.36 29.04
N TRP A 34 5.19 -18.23 28.72
CA TRP A 34 5.89 -16.96 28.54
C TRP A 34 6.62 -16.52 29.81
N GLU A 35 5.95 -16.52 30.95
CA GLU A 35 6.54 -16.18 32.26
C GLU A 35 7.72 -17.10 32.62
N ARG A 36 7.64 -18.38 32.26
CA ARG A 36 8.74 -19.33 32.47
C ARG A 36 9.96 -18.97 31.61
N VAL A 37 9.75 -18.57 30.36
CA VAL A 37 10.82 -18.09 29.48
C VAL A 37 11.40 -16.77 29.98
N GLU A 38 10.58 -15.86 30.51
CA GLU A 38 11.07 -14.63 31.15
C GLU A 38 12.00 -14.93 32.32
N ARG A 39 11.63 -15.87 33.20
CA ARG A 39 12.49 -16.30 34.31
C ARG A 39 13.80 -16.93 33.82
N PHE A 40 13.76 -17.71 32.75
CA PHE A 40 14.95 -18.31 32.13
C PHE A 40 15.88 -17.24 31.54
N VAL A 41 15.36 -16.30 30.76
CA VAL A 41 16.13 -15.18 30.19
C VAL A 41 16.71 -14.29 31.29
N ALA A 42 16.00 -14.11 32.40
CA ALA A 42 16.49 -13.40 33.58
C ALA A 42 17.52 -14.18 34.42
N GLY A 43 17.80 -15.44 34.08
CA GLY A 43 18.74 -16.30 34.82
C GLY A 43 18.20 -16.85 36.16
N THR A 44 16.88 -16.78 36.37
CA THR A 44 16.20 -17.22 37.59
C THR A 44 15.53 -18.59 37.47
N ASP A 45 15.55 -19.19 36.27
CA ASP A 45 15.10 -20.56 35.97
C ASP A 45 16.24 -21.29 35.24
N SER A 46 16.46 -22.57 35.54
CA SER A 46 17.55 -23.37 34.96
C SER A 46 17.35 -23.67 33.48
N GLY A 47 16.12 -23.52 32.96
CA GLY A 47 15.74 -23.87 31.60
C GLY A 47 15.62 -25.36 31.34
N GLU A 48 15.62 -26.19 32.39
CA GLU A 48 15.48 -27.64 32.25
C GLU A 48 14.15 -28.00 31.59
N GLY A 49 14.20 -28.59 30.40
CA GLY A 49 12.99 -28.91 29.62
C GLY A 49 12.30 -27.70 28.97
N LEU A 50 13.04 -26.64 28.62
CA LEU A 50 12.57 -25.52 27.77
C LEU A 50 13.05 -25.60 26.31
N VAL A 51 13.77 -26.66 25.92
CA VAL A 51 14.46 -26.73 24.63
C VAL A 51 13.50 -26.57 23.45
N ASP A 52 12.33 -27.21 23.51
CA ASP A 52 11.35 -27.17 22.43
C ASP A 52 10.67 -25.79 22.33
N GLU A 53 10.29 -25.20 23.48
CA GLU A 53 9.74 -23.85 23.56
C GLU A 53 10.74 -22.82 23.03
N LEU A 54 12.00 -22.86 23.50
CA LEU A 54 13.05 -21.96 23.04
C LEU A 54 13.32 -22.12 21.54
N THR A 55 13.31 -23.35 21.01
CA THR A 55 13.47 -23.60 19.58
C THR A 55 12.34 -22.96 18.78
N MET A 56 11.09 -23.08 19.24
CA MET A 56 9.95 -22.42 18.62
C MET A 56 10.08 -20.89 18.68
N LEU A 57 10.42 -20.33 19.85
CA LEU A 57 10.55 -18.88 20.03
C LEU A 57 11.69 -18.28 19.20
N VAL A 58 12.80 -19.01 19.03
CA VAL A 58 13.91 -18.60 18.15
C VAL A 58 13.49 -18.62 16.69
N ARG A 59 12.77 -19.67 16.24
CA ARG A 59 12.23 -19.73 14.87
C ARG A 59 11.24 -18.59 14.59
N ALA A 60 10.43 -18.24 15.59
CA ALA A 60 9.49 -17.12 15.58
C ALA A 60 10.16 -15.74 15.79
N ARG A 61 11.49 -15.69 16.01
CA ARG A 61 12.27 -14.48 16.30
C ARG A 61 11.84 -13.72 17.56
N LEU A 62 11.07 -14.35 18.44
CA LEU A 62 10.66 -13.76 19.73
C LEU A 62 11.84 -13.72 20.70
N VAL A 63 12.77 -14.68 20.57
CA VAL A 63 14.02 -14.78 21.34
C VAL A 63 15.18 -14.90 20.35
N THR A 64 16.33 -14.32 20.67
CA THR A 64 17.54 -14.37 19.86
C THR A 64 18.79 -14.63 20.73
N ALA A 65 19.91 -14.98 20.10
CA ALA A 65 21.18 -15.13 20.80
C ALA A 65 21.72 -13.76 21.26
N ASP A 66 22.51 -13.74 22.33
CA ASP A 66 22.94 -12.48 22.97
C ASP A 66 23.86 -11.65 22.07
N ASP A 67 24.67 -12.33 21.27
CA ASP A 67 25.65 -11.79 20.33
C ASP A 67 25.05 -11.36 18.98
N VAL A 68 23.76 -11.62 18.74
CA VAL A 68 23.07 -11.14 17.53
C VAL A 68 22.72 -9.67 17.66
N ASP A 69 23.23 -8.86 16.73
CA ASP A 69 22.80 -7.47 16.55
C ASP A 69 21.61 -7.41 15.56
N GLU A 70 20.41 -7.27 16.10
CA GLU A 70 19.19 -7.17 15.29
C GLU A 70 19.15 -5.90 14.43
N LEU A 71 19.84 -4.81 14.80
CA LEU A 71 19.93 -3.61 13.96
C LEU A 71 20.75 -3.89 12.70
N GLU A 72 21.88 -4.59 12.81
CA GLU A 72 22.70 -4.94 11.65
C GLU A 72 22.00 -5.95 10.72
N VAL A 73 21.17 -6.85 11.27
CA VAL A 73 20.29 -7.71 10.47
C VAL A 73 19.32 -6.88 9.63
N LEU A 74 18.65 -5.90 10.25
CA LEU A 74 17.75 -4.99 9.54
C LEU A 74 18.50 -4.11 8.54
N ARG A 75 19.70 -3.63 8.87
CA ARG A 75 20.54 -2.82 7.97
C ARG A 75 20.96 -3.60 6.73
N SER A 76 21.38 -4.85 6.91
CA SER A 76 21.72 -5.74 5.80
C SER A 76 20.51 -5.96 4.88
N ARG A 77 19.31 -6.16 5.46
CA ARG A 77 18.06 -6.26 4.69
C ARG A 77 17.76 -4.96 3.95
N HIS A 78 17.94 -3.82 4.60
CA HIS A 78 17.71 -2.51 4.01
C HIS A 78 18.60 -2.28 2.79
N LEU A 79 19.90 -2.47 2.92
CA LEU A 79 20.86 -2.32 1.82
C LEU A 79 20.55 -3.26 0.65
N ARG A 80 20.16 -4.51 0.93
CA ARG A 80 19.76 -5.47 -0.10
C ARG A 80 18.53 -5.01 -0.88
N SER A 81 17.50 -4.51 -0.20
CA SER A 81 16.30 -3.99 -0.86
C SER A 81 16.50 -2.62 -1.50
N LYS A 82 17.47 -1.84 -1.02
CA LYS A 82 17.79 -0.51 -1.55
C LYS A 82 18.52 -0.58 -2.89
N TYR A 83 19.47 -1.50 -3.02
CA TYR A 83 20.34 -1.61 -4.19
C TYR A 83 20.07 -2.84 -5.07
N GLY A 84 19.29 -3.81 -4.58
CA GLY A 84 18.85 -4.97 -5.35
C GLY A 84 17.35 -4.96 -5.61
N GLY A 85 16.89 -5.85 -6.48
CA GLY A 85 15.49 -6.00 -6.82
C GLY A 85 15.22 -5.90 -8.33
N GLY A 86 13.94 -5.85 -8.68
CA GLY A 86 13.47 -5.61 -10.04
C GLY A 86 13.56 -4.13 -10.44
N LEU A 87 13.24 -3.86 -11.71
CA LEU A 87 12.97 -2.52 -12.22
C LEU A 87 11.58 -2.06 -11.77
N GLY A 88 11.49 -0.97 -11.02
CA GLY A 88 10.21 -0.37 -10.63
C GLY A 88 9.98 0.95 -11.35
N LEU A 89 8.86 1.11 -12.04
CA LEU A 89 8.54 2.37 -12.72
C LEU A 89 7.19 2.88 -12.28
N THR A 90 7.16 4.13 -11.85
CA THR A 90 5.94 4.90 -11.71
C THR A 90 5.83 5.81 -12.92
N ILE A 91 4.82 5.62 -13.77
CA ILE A 91 4.75 6.29 -15.07
C ILE A 91 3.53 7.21 -15.10
N VAL A 92 3.79 8.50 -15.35
CA VAL A 92 2.76 9.52 -15.55
C VAL A 92 2.25 9.44 -16.98
N THR A 93 1.03 8.94 -17.16
CA THR A 93 0.41 8.81 -18.49
C THR A 93 -0.29 10.09 -18.94
N SER A 94 -0.74 10.90 -17.98
CA SER A 94 -1.28 12.23 -18.21
C SER A 94 -1.03 13.14 -17.01
N LEU A 95 -0.69 14.41 -17.25
CA LEU A 95 -0.73 15.47 -16.22
C LEU A 95 -2.11 16.17 -16.19
N GLY A 96 -3.03 15.76 -17.07
CA GLY A 96 -4.41 16.22 -17.09
C GLY A 96 -5.26 15.39 -16.13
N CYS A 97 -6.32 16.00 -15.60
CA CYS A 97 -7.32 15.32 -14.78
C CYS A 97 -8.71 15.90 -15.05
N ASN A 98 -9.74 15.06 -15.01
CA ASN A 98 -11.16 15.47 -15.07
C ASN A 98 -11.72 15.91 -13.70
N PHE A 99 -10.90 15.90 -12.65
CA PHE A 99 -11.22 16.36 -11.30
C PHE A 99 -10.35 17.54 -10.87
N ASP A 100 -10.83 18.30 -9.90
CA ASP A 100 -10.15 19.47 -9.35
C ASP A 100 -10.00 19.42 -7.82
N CYS A 101 -9.55 18.27 -7.31
CA CYS A 101 -9.36 18.05 -5.86
C CYS A 101 -8.42 19.11 -5.25
N PRO A 102 -8.83 19.83 -4.18
CA PRO A 102 -8.04 20.90 -3.58
C PRO A 102 -6.82 20.39 -2.81
N TYR A 103 -6.80 19.13 -2.39
CA TYR A 103 -5.66 18.50 -1.70
C TYR A 103 -4.67 17.83 -2.66
N CYS A 104 -4.86 17.94 -3.98
CA CYS A 104 -4.00 17.28 -4.96
C CYS A 104 -2.61 17.93 -5.01
N PHE A 105 -1.56 17.10 -4.95
CA PHE A 105 -0.17 17.54 -5.01
C PHE A 105 0.36 17.74 -6.43
N GLU A 106 -0.35 17.27 -7.45
CA GLU A 106 0.11 17.39 -8.84
C GLU A 106 -0.23 18.75 -9.45
N SER A 107 0.77 19.36 -10.08
CA SER A 107 0.60 20.53 -10.95
C SER A 107 -0.04 20.12 -12.28
N LYS A 108 -1.36 20.26 -12.36
CA LYS A 108 -2.15 19.75 -13.50
C LYS A 108 -1.95 20.58 -14.77
N ARG A 109 -1.63 19.92 -15.89
CA ARG A 109 -1.57 20.52 -17.24
C ARG A 109 -2.00 19.51 -18.31
N PRO A 110 -2.59 19.93 -19.45
CA PRO A 110 -3.05 19.02 -20.49
C PRO A 110 -1.87 18.43 -21.27
N SER A 111 -1.17 17.47 -20.66
CA SER A 111 -0.06 16.72 -21.25
C SER A 111 -0.35 15.23 -21.16
N LEU A 112 0.05 14.50 -22.20
CA LEU A 112 0.01 13.04 -22.29
C LEU A 112 1.44 12.53 -22.45
N LEU A 113 1.67 11.27 -22.04
CA LEU A 113 2.96 10.61 -22.23
C LEU A 113 3.42 10.69 -23.68
N LYS A 114 4.58 11.31 -23.90
CA LYS A 114 5.12 11.53 -25.24
C LYS A 114 5.68 10.24 -25.85
N PRO A 115 5.58 10.04 -27.19
CA PRO A 115 6.17 8.89 -27.87
C PRO A 115 7.68 8.72 -27.60
N ALA A 116 8.45 9.81 -27.61
CA ALA A 116 9.88 9.74 -27.31
C ALA A 116 10.18 9.21 -25.89
N VAL A 117 9.31 9.52 -24.92
CA VAL A 117 9.42 9.00 -23.54
C VAL A 117 9.09 7.51 -23.53
N ALA A 118 8.06 7.08 -24.27
CA ALA A 118 7.72 5.67 -24.45
C ALA A 118 8.90 4.87 -25.03
N ASP A 119 9.58 5.40 -26.06
CA ASP A 119 10.76 4.76 -26.64
C ASP A 119 11.90 4.63 -25.62
N SER A 120 12.16 5.68 -24.82
CA SER A 120 13.19 5.64 -23.78
C SER A 120 12.84 4.69 -22.62
N LEU A 121 11.56 4.54 -22.28
CA LEU A 121 11.09 3.55 -21.30
C LEU A 121 11.35 2.12 -21.79
N VAL A 122 11.17 1.84 -23.08
CA VAL A 122 11.50 0.53 -23.68
C VAL A 122 13.01 0.31 -23.66
N ALA A 123 13.81 1.32 -23.97
CA ALA A 123 15.27 1.22 -23.88
C ALA A 123 15.75 0.94 -22.45
N LEU A 124 15.15 1.59 -21.45
CA LEU A 124 15.44 1.34 -20.03
C LEU A 124 15.10 -0.10 -19.62
N LEU A 125 13.98 -0.63 -20.12
CA LEU A 125 13.60 -2.03 -19.93
C LEU A 125 14.63 -2.99 -20.56
N ASP A 126 15.05 -2.72 -21.79
CA ASP A 126 16.06 -3.54 -22.48
C ASP A 126 17.40 -3.55 -21.71
N GLU A 127 17.81 -2.41 -21.12
CA GLU A 127 18.97 -2.34 -20.23
C GLU A 127 18.79 -3.19 -18.95
N ALA A 128 17.61 -3.13 -18.32
CA ALA A 128 17.33 -3.92 -17.12
C ALA A 128 17.30 -5.43 -17.40
N ILE A 129 16.76 -5.84 -18.55
CA ILE A 129 16.79 -7.23 -19.02
C ILE A 129 18.25 -7.68 -19.22
N ALA A 130 19.07 -6.87 -19.90
CA ALA A 130 20.49 -7.18 -20.11
C ALA A 130 21.28 -7.28 -18.81
N ALA A 131 20.88 -6.53 -17.78
CA ALA A 131 21.45 -6.59 -16.43
C ALA A 131 20.95 -7.79 -15.60
N GLY A 132 20.05 -8.62 -16.13
CA GLY A 132 19.50 -9.78 -15.43
C GLY A 132 18.50 -9.41 -14.33
N SER A 133 17.76 -8.32 -14.50
CA SER A 133 16.70 -7.95 -13.57
C SER A 133 15.65 -9.07 -13.49
N PRO A 134 15.22 -9.50 -12.29
CA PRO A 134 14.29 -10.63 -12.15
C PRO A 134 12.84 -10.24 -12.49
N SER A 135 12.50 -8.95 -12.40
CA SER A 135 11.13 -8.47 -12.59
C SER A 135 11.06 -7.00 -12.99
N MET A 136 9.94 -6.63 -13.59
CA MET A 136 9.50 -5.26 -13.80
C MET A 136 8.13 -5.06 -13.14
N ASN A 137 8.01 -4.01 -12.34
CA ASN A 137 6.74 -3.56 -11.77
C ASN A 137 6.43 -2.14 -12.25
N VAL A 138 5.21 -1.92 -12.75
CA VAL A 138 4.74 -0.61 -13.20
C VAL A 138 3.57 -0.11 -12.37
N THR A 139 3.66 1.12 -11.86
CA THR A 139 2.52 1.86 -11.32
C THR A 139 2.12 2.95 -12.30
N TRP A 140 0.95 2.80 -12.92
CA TRP A 140 0.38 3.81 -13.81
C TRP A 140 -0.31 4.90 -13.00
N MET A 141 0.12 6.15 -13.20
CA MET A 141 -0.45 7.30 -12.49
C MET A 141 -0.42 8.58 -13.34
N GLY A 142 -0.55 9.72 -12.67
CA GLY A 142 -0.70 11.06 -13.20
C GLY A 142 -2.01 11.66 -12.72
N GLY A 143 -2.38 12.83 -13.25
CA GLY A 143 -3.60 13.52 -12.86
C GLY A 143 -4.83 12.62 -12.97
N GLU A 144 -5.04 11.99 -14.13
CA GLU A 144 -5.89 10.82 -14.30
C GLU A 144 -5.30 9.90 -15.38
N PRO A 145 -4.78 8.71 -15.02
CA PRO A 145 -4.07 7.88 -15.97
C PRO A 145 -4.94 7.33 -17.10
N LEU A 146 -6.25 7.17 -16.89
CA LEU A 146 -7.14 6.66 -17.93
C LEU A 146 -7.45 7.68 -19.03
N LEU A 147 -7.04 8.95 -18.88
CA LEU A 147 -7.00 9.89 -20.00
C LEU A 147 -5.89 9.52 -21.01
N GLY A 148 -4.81 8.88 -20.54
CA GLY A 148 -3.71 8.33 -21.33
C GLY A 148 -3.82 6.82 -21.57
N ALA A 149 -5.04 6.26 -21.58
CA ALA A 149 -5.25 4.81 -21.66
C ALA A 149 -4.65 4.17 -22.92
N ALA A 150 -4.61 4.88 -24.05
CA ALA A 150 -3.99 4.36 -25.27
C ALA A 150 -2.48 4.13 -25.07
N GLN A 151 -1.77 5.13 -24.57
CA GLN A 151 -0.33 5.05 -24.29
C GLN A 151 -0.02 3.96 -23.28
N LEU A 152 -0.81 3.88 -22.21
CA LEU A 152 -0.69 2.85 -21.17
C LEU A 152 -0.80 1.44 -21.75
N LEU A 153 -1.84 1.17 -22.55
CA LEU A 153 -2.10 -0.16 -23.09
C LEU A 153 -1.07 -0.56 -24.14
N ASP A 154 -0.65 0.38 -25.00
CA ASP A 154 0.38 0.13 -26.00
C ASP A 154 1.73 -0.19 -25.35
N LEU A 155 2.14 0.60 -24.35
CA LEU A 155 3.37 0.33 -23.60
C LEU A 155 3.29 -0.97 -22.81
N SER A 156 2.18 -1.25 -22.12
CA SER A 156 2.02 -2.50 -21.38
C SER A 156 2.18 -3.71 -22.29
N ARG A 157 1.64 -3.67 -23.52
CA ARG A 157 1.84 -4.73 -24.52
C ARG A 157 3.33 -4.91 -24.84
N VAL A 158 4.04 -3.82 -25.13
CA VAL A 158 5.49 -3.89 -25.43
C VAL A 158 6.29 -4.42 -24.24
N PHE A 159 5.98 -3.96 -23.02
CA PHE A 159 6.64 -4.44 -21.81
C PHE A 159 6.38 -5.93 -21.58
N ILE A 160 5.15 -6.40 -21.75
CA ILE A 160 4.81 -7.83 -21.64
C ILE A 160 5.61 -8.64 -22.65
N ASP A 161 5.60 -8.24 -23.93
CA ASP A 161 6.30 -8.96 -25.01
C ASP A 161 7.81 -9.08 -24.73
N ARG A 162 8.43 -7.99 -24.24
CA ARG A 162 9.86 -7.97 -23.88
C ARG A 162 10.17 -8.81 -22.64
N CYS A 163 9.37 -8.67 -21.58
CA CYS A 163 9.53 -9.41 -20.34
C CYS A 163 9.37 -10.92 -20.56
N ASP A 164 8.32 -11.34 -21.27
CA ASP A 164 8.05 -12.76 -21.56
C ASP A 164 9.16 -13.38 -22.40
N ALA A 165 9.65 -12.66 -23.42
CA ALA A 165 10.76 -13.14 -24.26
C ALA A 165 12.07 -13.32 -23.47
N ALA A 166 12.27 -12.52 -22.42
CA ALA A 166 13.45 -12.58 -21.56
C ALA A 166 13.28 -13.49 -20.33
N GLY A 167 12.08 -14.03 -20.09
CA GLY A 167 11.77 -14.76 -18.85
C GLY A 167 11.75 -13.87 -17.59
N MET A 168 11.55 -12.56 -17.76
CA MET A 168 11.43 -11.59 -16.66
C MET A 168 9.96 -11.44 -16.25
N GLU A 169 9.67 -11.38 -14.95
CA GLU A 169 8.28 -11.21 -14.49
C GLU A 169 7.79 -9.77 -14.72
N TYR A 170 6.59 -9.61 -15.30
CA TYR A 170 5.93 -8.30 -15.44
C TYR A 170 4.64 -8.23 -14.62
N SER A 171 4.47 -7.13 -13.88
CA SER A 171 3.24 -6.81 -13.17
C SER A 171 2.96 -5.31 -13.19
N ALA A 172 1.68 -4.93 -13.12
CA ALA A 172 1.32 -3.52 -13.04
C ALA A 172 0.12 -3.25 -12.12
N GLY A 173 0.05 -2.01 -11.63
CA GLY A 173 -1.08 -1.42 -10.91
C GLY A 173 -1.42 -0.02 -11.46
N ILE A 174 -2.58 0.51 -11.10
CA ILE A 174 -3.03 1.84 -11.53
C ILE A 174 -3.63 2.64 -10.37
N LEU A 175 -3.33 3.94 -10.31
CA LEU A 175 -3.92 4.90 -9.37
C LEU A 175 -4.90 5.80 -10.13
N THR A 176 -6.21 5.55 -10.05
CA THR A 176 -7.23 6.26 -10.84
C THR A 176 -8.30 6.89 -9.93
N ASN A 177 -8.93 7.97 -10.39
CA ASN A 177 -10.14 8.51 -9.77
C ASN A 177 -11.36 7.60 -9.95
N GLY A 178 -11.29 6.59 -10.81
CA GLY A 178 -12.33 5.58 -11.01
C GLY A 178 -13.45 5.97 -11.97
N TRP A 179 -13.51 7.20 -12.46
CA TRP A 179 -14.58 7.67 -13.36
C TRP A 179 -14.59 6.97 -14.73
N HIS A 180 -13.40 6.66 -15.25
CA HIS A 180 -13.20 5.98 -16.53
C HIS A 180 -12.97 4.47 -16.40
N LEU A 181 -13.01 3.92 -15.18
CA LEU A 181 -12.80 2.49 -14.90
C LEU A 181 -14.06 1.65 -15.20
N THR A 182 -14.57 1.78 -16.42
CA THR A 182 -15.70 0.97 -16.90
C THR A 182 -15.33 -0.51 -16.95
N THR A 183 -16.33 -1.41 -17.02
CA THR A 183 -16.10 -2.86 -17.18
C THR A 183 -15.17 -3.19 -18.35
N GLU A 184 -15.39 -2.55 -19.51
CA GLU A 184 -14.54 -2.72 -20.69
C GLU A 184 -13.09 -2.30 -20.40
N MET A 185 -12.91 -1.14 -19.77
CA MET A 185 -11.58 -0.66 -19.40
C MET A 185 -10.91 -1.59 -18.39
N ALA A 186 -11.64 -2.08 -17.38
CA ALA A 186 -11.11 -3.03 -16.40
C ALA A 186 -10.65 -4.35 -17.06
N ALA A 187 -11.40 -4.87 -18.03
CA ALA A 187 -11.01 -6.04 -18.80
C ALA A 187 -9.75 -5.80 -19.67
N ARG A 188 -9.64 -4.62 -20.28
CA ARG A 188 -8.45 -4.21 -21.05
C ARG A 188 -7.21 -4.07 -20.16
N LEU A 189 -7.37 -3.47 -18.98
CA LEU A 189 -6.31 -3.36 -17.96
C LEU A 189 -5.83 -4.75 -17.50
N ALA A 190 -6.75 -5.67 -17.23
CA ALA A 190 -6.40 -7.04 -16.85
C ALA A 190 -5.61 -7.76 -17.97
N SER A 191 -5.99 -7.55 -19.23
CA SER A 191 -5.27 -8.08 -20.40
C SER A 191 -3.87 -7.47 -20.56
N ALA A 192 -3.70 -6.21 -20.10
CA ALA A 192 -2.41 -5.53 -19.99
C ALA A 192 -1.62 -5.88 -18.71
N ARG A 193 -2.02 -6.95 -17.99
CA ARG A 193 -1.45 -7.39 -16.69
C ARG A 193 -1.39 -6.29 -15.63
N VAL A 194 -2.29 -5.30 -15.73
CA VAL A 194 -2.62 -4.40 -14.63
C VAL A 194 -3.57 -5.17 -13.72
N GLY A 195 -3.06 -5.72 -12.62
CA GLY A 195 -3.84 -6.61 -11.74
C GLY A 195 -4.51 -5.87 -10.57
N GLN A 196 -4.11 -4.63 -10.31
CA GLN A 196 -4.57 -3.86 -9.16
C GLN A 196 -4.97 -2.44 -9.55
N ALA A 197 -6.08 -1.96 -9.01
CA ALA A 197 -6.51 -0.57 -9.13
C ALA A 197 -6.73 0.04 -7.75
N GLN A 198 -6.10 1.18 -7.49
CA GLN A 198 -6.48 2.04 -6.37
C GLN A 198 -7.46 3.09 -6.86
N VAL A 199 -8.66 3.10 -6.29
CA VAL A 199 -9.72 4.08 -6.53
C VAL A 199 -9.89 4.90 -5.27
N THR A 200 -10.07 6.22 -5.40
CA THR A 200 -10.19 7.09 -4.22
C THR A 200 -11.63 7.53 -4.00
N ILE A 201 -12.16 7.34 -2.79
CA ILE A 201 -13.51 7.78 -2.39
C ILE A 201 -13.45 8.35 -0.96
N ASP A 202 -13.61 9.67 -0.82
CA ASP A 202 -13.27 10.37 0.44
C ASP A 202 -14.44 10.55 1.44
N GLY A 203 -15.61 9.97 1.15
CA GLY A 203 -16.80 10.06 2.01
C GLY A 203 -18.08 9.68 1.25
N PRO A 204 -19.27 9.81 1.88
CA PRO A 204 -20.54 9.74 1.16
C PRO A 204 -20.62 10.83 0.07
N ALA A 205 -21.60 10.72 -0.83
CA ALA A 205 -21.66 11.52 -2.07
C ALA A 205 -21.38 13.02 -1.88
N ASP A 206 -22.03 13.68 -0.91
CA ASP A 206 -21.86 15.10 -0.62
C ASP A 206 -20.43 15.45 -0.17
N VAL A 207 -19.82 14.58 0.64
CA VAL A 207 -18.44 14.75 1.12
C VAL A 207 -17.45 14.45 0.01
N HIS A 208 -17.66 13.36 -0.74
CA HIS A 208 -16.82 12.97 -1.87
C HIS A 208 -16.78 14.08 -2.92
N ASP A 209 -17.93 14.58 -3.35
CA ASP A 209 -18.01 15.59 -4.41
C ASP A 209 -17.42 16.95 -3.96
N ARG A 210 -17.44 17.24 -2.65
CA ARG A 210 -16.77 18.42 -2.07
C ARG A 210 -15.24 18.28 -2.07
N TYR A 211 -14.71 17.11 -1.71
CA TYR A 211 -13.27 16.85 -1.69
C TYR A 211 -12.71 16.56 -3.09
N ARG A 212 -13.55 16.07 -4.00
CA ARG A 212 -13.18 15.63 -5.35
C ARG A 212 -14.15 16.21 -6.38
N PRO A 213 -14.21 17.53 -6.55
CA PRO A 213 -15.12 18.15 -7.51
C PRO A 213 -14.73 17.76 -8.94
N LYS A 214 -15.73 17.37 -9.74
CA LYS A 214 -15.59 17.23 -11.20
C LYS A 214 -15.44 18.61 -11.84
N LYS A 215 -14.56 18.75 -12.84
CA LYS A 215 -14.30 20.04 -13.52
C LYS A 215 -15.51 20.60 -14.25
N ASP A 216 -16.35 19.71 -14.79
CA ASP A 216 -17.63 20.01 -15.45
C ASP A 216 -18.82 20.05 -14.47
N GLY A 217 -18.55 19.96 -13.16
CA GLY A 217 -19.56 19.92 -12.12
C GLY A 217 -20.32 18.59 -12.02
N GLY A 218 -21.36 18.56 -11.19
CA GLY A 218 -22.16 17.37 -10.92
C GLY A 218 -21.46 16.33 -10.02
N SER A 219 -22.20 15.31 -9.64
CA SER A 219 -21.70 14.24 -8.78
C SER A 219 -20.89 13.21 -9.55
N SER A 220 -19.82 12.69 -8.94
CA SER A 220 -19.05 11.55 -9.47
C SER A 220 -19.27 10.23 -8.74
N PHE A 221 -19.88 10.31 -7.55
CA PHE A 221 -19.90 9.21 -6.59
C PHE A 221 -20.52 7.92 -7.12
N ASP A 222 -21.77 7.96 -7.59
CA ASP A 222 -22.49 6.74 -8.00
C ASP A 222 -21.83 6.04 -9.19
N ARG A 223 -21.37 6.82 -10.19
CA ARG A 223 -20.67 6.23 -11.34
C ARG A 223 -19.37 5.56 -10.92
N ILE A 224 -18.60 6.16 -10.02
CA ILE A 224 -17.36 5.55 -9.51
C ILE A 224 -17.70 4.24 -8.79
N LEU A 225 -18.76 4.21 -7.98
CA LEU A 225 -19.18 2.97 -7.32
C LEU A 225 -19.63 1.89 -8.30
N ASP A 226 -20.42 2.23 -9.31
CA ASP A 226 -20.86 1.29 -10.35
C ASP A 226 -19.66 0.71 -11.13
N ASN A 227 -18.67 1.56 -11.42
CA ASN A 227 -17.41 1.15 -12.02
C ASN A 227 -16.61 0.23 -11.10
N VAL A 228 -16.50 0.53 -9.80
CA VAL A 228 -15.81 -0.33 -8.83
C VAL A 228 -16.49 -1.70 -8.73
N VAL A 229 -17.83 -1.74 -8.62
CA VAL A 229 -18.62 -2.99 -8.60
C VAL A 229 -18.37 -3.82 -9.85
N SER A 230 -18.17 -3.19 -11.00
CA SER A 230 -17.87 -3.90 -12.24
C SER A 230 -16.39 -4.32 -12.36
N ALA A 231 -15.47 -3.51 -11.82
CA ALA A 231 -14.04 -3.73 -11.95
C ALA A 231 -13.52 -4.88 -11.08
N ILE A 232 -14.17 -5.20 -9.96
CA ILE A 232 -13.77 -6.29 -9.06
C ILE A 232 -13.82 -7.69 -9.70
N ASP A 233 -14.56 -7.85 -10.81
CA ASP A 233 -14.57 -9.10 -11.58
C ASP A 233 -13.30 -9.28 -12.45
N HIS A 234 -12.52 -8.22 -12.62
CA HIS A 234 -11.32 -8.19 -13.46
C HIS A 234 -10.04 -7.86 -12.69
N LEU A 235 -10.14 -7.06 -11.62
CA LEU A 235 -9.02 -6.43 -10.93
C LEU A 235 -9.18 -6.55 -9.42
N GLN A 236 -8.07 -6.60 -8.69
CA GLN A 236 -8.11 -6.33 -7.25
C GLN A 236 -8.27 -4.82 -7.03
N VAL A 237 -9.34 -4.41 -6.36
CA VAL A 237 -9.60 -2.99 -6.09
C VAL A 237 -9.28 -2.64 -4.65
N ASN A 238 -8.50 -1.56 -4.46
CA ASN A 238 -8.32 -0.88 -3.18
C ASN A 238 -9.04 0.46 -3.22
N ILE A 239 -10.01 0.65 -2.32
CA ILE A 239 -10.63 1.95 -2.10
C ILE A 239 -9.79 2.70 -1.07
N ARG A 240 -9.12 3.78 -1.51
CA ARG A 240 -8.42 4.71 -0.62
C ARG A 240 -9.37 5.80 -0.16
N VAL A 241 -9.42 6.05 1.15
CA VAL A 241 -10.18 7.15 1.75
C VAL A 241 -9.17 8.15 2.31
N ASN A 242 -9.07 9.34 1.73
CA ASN A 242 -8.20 10.37 2.26
C ASN A 242 -8.91 11.11 3.39
N LEU A 243 -8.27 11.19 4.55
CA LEU A 243 -8.90 11.66 5.79
C LEU A 243 -8.18 12.87 6.37
N ASP A 244 -8.99 13.82 6.81
CA ASP A 244 -8.64 14.89 7.73
C ASP A 244 -9.79 15.08 8.75
N SER A 245 -9.73 16.13 9.56
CA SER A 245 -10.79 16.42 10.54
C SER A 245 -12.14 16.80 9.92
N GLY A 246 -12.20 17.13 8.64
CA GLY A 246 -13.41 17.58 7.96
C GLY A 246 -14.32 16.47 7.44
N ASN A 247 -13.84 15.22 7.34
CA ASN A 247 -14.62 14.09 6.81
C ASN A 247 -14.67 12.85 7.69
N LEU A 248 -13.85 12.74 8.75
CA LEU A 248 -13.82 11.57 9.63
C LEU A 248 -15.22 11.16 10.16
N GLY A 249 -16.02 12.12 10.60
CA GLY A 249 -17.35 11.87 11.16
C GLY A 249 -18.37 11.25 10.20
N ARG A 250 -18.08 11.19 8.89
CA ARG A 250 -18.97 10.63 7.86
C ARG A 250 -18.42 9.34 7.23
N VAL A 251 -17.30 8.82 7.73
CA VAL A 251 -16.68 7.59 7.19
C VAL A 251 -17.57 6.36 7.41
N GLU A 252 -18.27 6.27 8.55
CA GLU A 252 -19.19 5.16 8.83
C GLU A 252 -20.31 5.05 7.79
N GLU A 253 -20.86 6.19 7.36
CA GLU A 253 -21.86 6.22 6.30
C GLU A 253 -21.30 5.73 4.97
N LEU A 254 -20.07 6.14 4.61
CA LEU A 254 -19.41 5.60 3.42
C LEU A 254 -19.28 4.07 3.50
N MET A 255 -18.82 3.54 4.64
CA MET A 255 -18.67 2.09 4.81
C MET A 255 -20.00 1.35 4.70
N ALA A 256 -21.08 1.91 5.27
CA ALA A 256 -22.43 1.38 5.12
C ALA A 256 -22.88 1.35 3.65
N ILE A 257 -22.63 2.42 2.88
CA ILE A 257 -22.94 2.48 1.45
C ILE A 257 -22.14 1.42 0.68
N LEU A 258 -20.83 1.32 0.91
CA LEU A 258 -19.96 0.35 0.24
C LEU A 258 -20.41 -1.10 0.53
N ALA A 259 -20.76 -1.40 1.79
CA ALA A 259 -21.28 -2.69 2.18
C ALA A 259 -22.64 -3.00 1.50
N ALA A 260 -23.55 -2.03 1.45
CA ALA A 260 -24.85 -2.15 0.77
C ALA A 260 -24.70 -2.37 -0.75
N ARG A 261 -23.63 -1.84 -1.36
CA ARG A 261 -23.26 -2.10 -2.76
C ARG A 261 -22.58 -3.47 -2.97
N GLY A 262 -22.42 -4.28 -1.91
CA GLY A 262 -21.87 -5.63 -1.99
C GLY A 262 -20.35 -5.68 -2.18
N LEU A 263 -19.63 -4.64 -1.74
CA LEU A 263 -18.18 -4.53 -1.85
C LEU A 263 -17.43 -5.06 -0.62
N ALA A 264 -18.11 -5.23 0.52
CA ALA A 264 -17.54 -5.86 1.72
C ALA A 264 -16.98 -7.26 1.38
N GLY A 265 -15.76 -7.55 1.84
CA GLY A 265 -15.03 -8.78 1.53
C GLY A 265 -14.56 -8.94 0.07
N LYS A 266 -14.79 -7.95 -0.81
CA LYS A 266 -14.36 -7.99 -2.23
C LYS A 266 -13.35 -6.91 -2.60
N VAL A 267 -13.29 -5.83 -1.83
CA VAL A 267 -12.31 -4.75 -1.99
C VAL A 267 -11.49 -4.58 -0.72
N ARG A 268 -10.26 -4.07 -0.88
CA ARG A 268 -9.53 -3.51 0.26
C ARG A 268 -10.04 -2.08 0.51
N LEU A 269 -10.10 -1.68 1.77
CA LEU A 269 -10.48 -0.33 2.18
C LEU A 269 -9.36 0.25 3.05
N THR A 270 -8.69 1.30 2.56
CA THR A 270 -7.47 1.83 3.20
C THR A 270 -7.64 3.31 3.52
N PRO A 271 -7.45 3.74 4.77
CA PRO A 271 -7.42 5.16 5.11
C PRO A 271 -6.04 5.75 4.77
N ALA A 272 -6.01 7.01 4.37
CA ALA A 272 -4.77 7.75 4.21
C ALA A 272 -4.86 9.15 4.82
N ARG A 273 -3.78 9.55 5.51
CA ARG A 273 -3.65 10.89 6.08
C ARG A 273 -3.52 11.92 4.95
N LEU A 274 -4.37 12.93 4.95
CA LEU A 274 -4.13 14.12 4.14
C LEU A 274 -3.02 14.96 4.78
N THR A 275 -2.09 15.39 3.94
CA THR A 275 -1.03 16.33 4.29
C THR A 275 -1.02 17.45 3.27
N ALA A 276 -0.71 18.67 3.72
CA ALA A 276 -0.53 19.81 2.83
C ALA A 276 0.85 19.70 2.17
N ILE A 277 0.93 18.90 1.12
CA ILE A 277 2.16 18.75 0.32
C ILE A 277 2.34 20.02 -0.51
N ALA A 278 3.52 20.65 -0.43
CA ALA A 278 3.80 21.90 -1.13
C ALA A 278 5.07 21.83 -2.00
N SER A 279 5.47 20.63 -2.40
CA SER A 279 6.68 20.38 -3.19
C SER A 279 6.54 20.88 -4.63
N ALA A 280 5.44 20.59 -5.32
CA ALA A 280 5.28 20.95 -6.73
C ALA A 280 4.72 22.37 -6.92
N ASP A 281 5.25 23.12 -7.89
CA ASP A 281 4.84 24.50 -8.20
C ASP A 281 3.37 24.56 -8.64
N ASP A 282 2.60 25.51 -8.14
CA ASP A 282 1.17 25.69 -8.46
C ASP A 282 0.26 24.47 -8.17
N ALA A 283 0.73 23.52 -7.34
CA ALA A 283 -0.10 22.40 -6.90
C ALA A 283 -1.26 22.88 -6.01
N PRO A 284 -2.51 22.38 -6.21
CA PRO A 284 -3.66 22.77 -5.37
C PRO A 284 -3.40 22.64 -3.86
N SER A 285 -2.68 21.58 -3.46
CA SER A 285 -2.38 21.26 -2.06
C SER A 285 -1.54 22.32 -1.34
N GLN A 286 -0.82 23.20 -2.05
CA GLN A 286 -0.09 24.32 -1.43
C GLN A 286 -1.02 25.25 -0.65
N SER A 287 -2.25 25.42 -1.15
CA SER A 287 -3.29 26.25 -0.54
C SER A 287 -4.24 25.45 0.36
N TYR A 288 -4.03 24.15 0.52
CA TYR A 288 -4.93 23.29 1.28
C TYR A 288 -4.78 23.56 2.78
N GLN A 289 -5.75 24.28 3.33
CA GLN A 289 -5.87 24.59 4.76
C GLN A 289 -6.80 23.61 5.50
N GLY A 290 -7.01 22.40 4.96
CA GLY A 290 -7.81 21.39 5.64
C GLY A 290 -7.20 21.03 7.00
N GLY A 291 -8.03 20.54 7.93
CA GLY A 291 -7.57 20.20 9.27
C GLY A 291 -6.82 18.87 9.28
N CYS A 292 -5.67 18.85 8.61
CA CYS A 292 -4.73 17.73 8.49
C CYS A 292 -4.27 17.30 9.88
N TYR A 293 -4.30 15.99 10.13
CA TYR A 293 -3.83 15.43 11.38
C TYR A 293 -2.30 15.41 11.45
N SER A 294 -1.76 15.59 12.66
CA SER A 294 -0.41 15.11 12.95
C SER A 294 -0.35 13.59 12.76
N CYS A 295 0.85 13.02 12.58
CA CYS A 295 0.94 11.56 12.42
C CYS A 295 0.50 10.80 13.68
N SER A 296 0.76 11.35 14.87
CA SER A 296 0.31 10.78 16.13
C SER A 296 -1.21 10.78 16.25
N ASP A 297 -1.88 11.90 15.95
CA ASP A 297 -3.33 12.00 16.01
C ASP A 297 -3.99 11.10 14.96
N TYR A 298 -3.40 11.05 13.77
CA TYR A 298 -3.83 10.15 12.72
C TYR A 298 -3.68 8.67 13.11
N GLY A 299 -2.71 8.33 13.97
CA GLY A 299 -2.58 6.99 14.53
C GLY A 299 -3.80 6.53 15.33
N VAL A 300 -4.54 7.46 15.94
CA VAL A 300 -5.82 7.16 16.61
C VAL A 300 -6.94 7.01 15.59
N VAL A 301 -7.04 7.95 14.64
CA VAL A 301 -8.01 7.91 13.53
C VAL A 301 -7.90 6.60 12.74
N GLU A 302 -6.67 6.15 12.51
CA GLU A 302 -6.35 4.94 11.79
C GLU A 302 -6.92 3.68 12.47
N LEU A 303 -6.81 3.60 13.80
CA LEU A 303 -7.34 2.49 14.59
C LEU A 303 -8.86 2.42 14.51
N GLU A 304 -9.52 3.57 14.66
CA GLU A 304 -10.98 3.66 14.59
C GLU A 304 -11.51 3.29 13.22
N PHE A 305 -10.82 3.76 12.17
CA PHE A 305 -11.14 3.37 10.80
C PHE A 305 -11.10 1.85 10.63
N ASP A 306 -10.07 1.18 11.16
CA ASP A 306 -9.93 -0.29 11.04
C ASP A 306 -11.03 -1.04 11.78
N GLU A 307 -11.38 -0.59 12.98
CA GLU A 307 -12.46 -1.20 13.77
C GLU A 307 -13.82 -1.02 13.11
N LEU A 308 -14.08 0.19 12.59
CA LEU A 308 -15.27 0.50 11.84
C LEU A 308 -15.34 -0.34 10.55
N ALA A 309 -14.26 -0.42 9.79
CA ALA A 309 -14.17 -1.23 8.57
C ALA A 309 -14.52 -2.69 8.85
N ALA A 310 -13.97 -3.26 9.93
CA ALA A 310 -14.26 -4.63 10.35
C ALA A 310 -15.75 -4.85 10.68
N ARG A 311 -16.41 -3.88 11.33
CA ARG A 311 -17.87 -3.95 11.63
C ARG A 311 -18.73 -4.04 10.37
N TYR A 312 -18.29 -3.45 9.26
CA TYR A 312 -18.99 -3.47 7.97
C TYR A 312 -18.50 -4.60 7.04
N GLY A 313 -17.69 -5.53 7.54
CA GLY A 313 -17.22 -6.71 6.78
C GLY A 313 -16.08 -6.43 5.80
N PHE A 314 -15.36 -5.32 5.98
CA PHE A 314 -14.10 -5.10 5.29
C PHE A 314 -12.96 -5.79 6.04
N GLU A 315 -11.99 -6.32 5.29
CA GLU A 315 -10.84 -7.01 5.88
C GLU A 315 -10.02 -6.05 6.74
N ALA A 316 -9.77 -6.44 7.99
CA ALA A 316 -8.94 -5.65 8.89
C ALA A 316 -7.50 -5.61 8.37
N ARG A 317 -6.87 -4.43 8.45
CA ARG A 317 -5.44 -4.33 8.20
C ARG A 317 -4.69 -5.06 9.32
N GLY A 318 -3.95 -6.09 8.95
CA GLY A 318 -3.13 -6.84 9.89
C GLY A 318 -1.97 -6.02 10.46
N LEU A 319 -1.26 -6.61 11.41
CA LEU A 319 -0.04 -6.03 11.97
C LEU A 319 1.05 -5.89 10.90
N PRO A 320 1.90 -4.84 10.97
CA PRO A 320 2.90 -4.60 9.95
C PRO A 320 3.93 -5.73 9.92
N ARG A 321 4.32 -6.10 8.70
CA ARG A 321 5.44 -6.99 8.46
C ARG A 321 6.71 -6.19 8.25
N ALA A 322 7.86 -6.78 8.53
CA ALA A 322 9.11 -6.14 8.22
C ALA A 322 9.26 -5.89 6.71
N ILE A 323 9.74 -4.70 6.36
CA ILE A 323 10.04 -4.26 5.00
C ILE A 323 11.53 -3.94 4.86
N GLY A 324 12.05 -3.91 3.64
CA GLY A 324 13.46 -3.55 3.41
C GLY A 324 13.67 -2.05 3.25
N THR A 325 12.74 -1.34 2.65
CA THR A 325 12.80 0.12 2.48
C THR A 325 11.41 0.71 2.73
N PRO A 326 11.31 1.98 3.16
CA PRO A 326 10.02 2.61 3.44
C PRO A 326 9.18 2.84 2.19
N CYS A 327 9.83 3.08 1.04
CA CYS A 327 9.16 3.40 -0.22
C CYS A 327 10.08 3.09 -1.41
N THR A 328 9.52 3.31 -2.61
CA THR A 328 10.19 3.20 -3.91
C THR A 328 11.27 4.27 -4.11
N ALA A 329 11.03 5.48 -3.58
CA ALA A 329 11.90 6.64 -3.79
C ALA A 329 13.34 6.47 -3.28
N VAL A 330 13.57 5.60 -2.31
CA VAL A 330 14.93 5.36 -1.79
C VAL A 330 15.64 4.18 -2.45
N ARG A 331 14.96 3.43 -3.34
CA ARG A 331 15.54 2.27 -4.04
C ARG A 331 16.23 2.69 -5.32
N ALA A 332 17.41 2.16 -5.61
CA ALA A 332 18.22 2.56 -6.75
C ALA A 332 17.57 2.25 -8.11
N THR A 333 16.87 1.13 -8.22
CA THR A 333 16.29 0.62 -9.48
C THR A 333 14.85 1.05 -9.72
N GLU A 334 14.32 1.99 -8.93
CA GLU A 334 12.93 2.42 -9.03
C GLU A 334 12.82 3.92 -9.33
N LEU A 335 12.03 4.30 -10.34
CA LEU A 335 11.98 5.69 -10.83
C LEU A 335 10.54 6.16 -11.03
N VAL A 336 10.34 7.46 -10.90
CA VAL A 336 9.12 8.16 -11.33
C VAL A 336 9.43 8.86 -12.65
N VAL A 337 8.62 8.61 -13.67
CA VAL A 337 8.82 9.12 -15.03
C VAL A 337 7.65 10.02 -15.41
N GLY A 338 7.95 11.30 -15.65
CA GLY A 338 7.01 12.32 -16.10
C GLY A 338 6.58 12.11 -17.55
N ALA A 339 5.42 12.69 -17.90
CA ALA A 339 4.86 12.59 -19.24
C ALA A 339 5.75 13.24 -20.31
N ASP A 340 6.57 14.23 -19.93
CA ASP A 340 7.46 14.97 -20.81
C ASP A 340 8.92 14.46 -20.77
N GLY A 341 9.19 13.44 -19.95
CA GLY A 341 10.49 12.76 -19.85
C GLY A 341 11.30 13.14 -18.62
N GLU A 342 10.76 13.96 -17.73
CA GLU A 342 11.37 14.27 -16.43
C GLU A 342 11.48 13.01 -15.57
N LEU A 343 12.50 12.94 -14.71
CA LEU A 343 12.67 11.87 -13.74
C LEU A 343 12.63 12.42 -12.31
N TRP A 344 11.94 11.69 -11.43
CA TRP A 344 11.93 11.91 -9.99
C TRP A 344 12.12 10.59 -9.22
N LYS A 345 12.28 10.69 -7.91
CA LYS A 345 12.27 9.55 -7.00
C LYS A 345 10.95 9.42 -6.26
N CYS A 346 10.35 10.53 -5.85
CA CYS A 346 9.03 10.53 -5.23
C CYS A 346 7.97 11.02 -6.21
N TRP A 347 6.78 10.44 -6.16
CA TRP A 347 5.66 10.98 -6.94
C TRP A 347 5.18 12.32 -6.40
N ASP A 348 5.44 12.64 -5.12
CA ASP A 348 5.08 13.94 -4.54
C ASP A 348 5.92 15.08 -5.15
N ASP A 349 7.05 14.76 -5.81
CA ASP A 349 7.89 15.74 -6.52
C ASP A 349 7.44 15.99 -7.96
N ILE A 350 6.40 15.31 -8.47
CA ILE A 350 5.93 15.48 -9.85
C ILE A 350 5.50 16.93 -10.06
N GLY A 351 6.20 17.63 -10.98
CA GLY A 351 5.98 19.04 -11.26
C GLY A 351 6.96 19.98 -10.56
N ASN A 352 7.79 19.50 -9.62
CA ASN A 352 8.90 20.24 -9.06
C ASN A 352 10.19 19.98 -9.85
N ASN A 353 10.64 20.97 -10.62
CA ASN A 353 11.87 20.84 -11.41
C ASN A 353 13.15 20.90 -10.57
N ASP A 354 13.14 21.54 -9.40
CA ASP A 354 14.29 21.60 -8.50
C ASP A 354 14.60 20.22 -7.90
N GLU A 355 13.58 19.35 -7.84
CA GLU A 355 13.66 17.98 -7.33
C GLU A 355 13.85 16.92 -8.41
N ALA A 356 13.94 17.33 -9.68
CA ALA A 356 14.21 16.40 -10.78
C ALA A 356 15.59 15.74 -10.62
N ILE A 357 15.65 14.42 -10.81
CA ILE A 357 16.91 13.66 -10.82
C ILE A 357 17.55 13.57 -12.21
N GLY A 358 16.91 14.14 -13.24
CA GLY A 358 17.36 14.10 -14.63
C GLY A 358 16.20 13.94 -15.60
N THR A 359 16.49 13.37 -16.76
CA THR A 359 15.49 13.03 -17.77
C THR A 359 15.68 11.59 -18.24
N ILE A 360 14.62 10.94 -18.73
CA ILE A 360 14.69 9.58 -19.27
C ILE A 360 15.59 9.50 -20.52
N PHE A 361 15.83 10.63 -21.18
CA PHE A 361 16.72 10.74 -22.34
C PHE A 361 18.19 10.70 -21.95
N ASP A 362 18.50 10.98 -20.67
CA ASP A 362 19.83 10.91 -20.08
C ASP A 362 19.75 10.44 -18.62
N HIS A 363 19.20 9.23 -18.41
CA HIS A 363 18.93 8.69 -17.07
C HIS A 363 20.19 8.26 -16.31
N LYS A 364 21.35 8.24 -16.98
CA LYS A 364 22.64 7.82 -16.41
C LYS A 364 23.37 8.96 -15.72
N THR A 365 23.05 10.21 -16.06
CA THR A 365 23.67 11.38 -15.44
C THR A 365 23.12 11.56 -14.03
N ALA A 366 24.00 11.40 -13.04
CA ALA A 366 23.65 11.62 -11.64
C ALA A 366 23.76 13.10 -11.26
N ASN A 367 22.85 13.55 -10.39
CA ASN A 367 22.87 14.88 -9.78
C ASN A 367 22.79 14.83 -8.24
N ALA A 368 22.70 15.99 -7.59
CA ALA A 368 22.59 16.06 -6.13
C ALA A 368 21.31 15.39 -5.62
N GLN A 369 20.21 15.44 -6.37
CA GLN A 369 18.91 14.92 -5.95
C GLN A 369 18.89 13.39 -5.89
N ILE A 370 19.42 12.69 -6.90
CA ILE A 370 19.54 11.22 -6.81
C ILE A 370 20.44 10.80 -5.63
N THR A 371 21.51 11.55 -5.36
CA THR A 371 22.40 11.29 -4.22
C THR A 371 21.69 11.50 -2.89
N LYS A 372 20.84 12.53 -2.77
CA LYS A 372 20.00 12.79 -1.59
C LYS A 372 19.09 11.60 -1.29
N TRP A 373 18.32 11.15 -2.28
CA TRP A 373 17.39 10.03 -2.12
C TRP A 373 18.08 8.71 -1.79
N LEU A 374 19.18 8.40 -2.48
CA LEU A 374 19.98 7.21 -2.20
C LEU A 374 20.84 7.35 -0.92
N GLY A 375 20.96 8.55 -0.36
CA GLY A 375 21.61 8.82 0.92
C GLY A 375 20.73 8.53 2.15
N TYR A 376 19.41 8.38 1.98
CA TYR A 376 18.48 8.14 3.09
C TYR A 376 18.84 6.88 3.89
N ASP A 377 19.23 7.03 5.15
CA ASP A 377 19.67 5.94 6.04
C ASP A 377 19.02 6.04 7.43
N PRO A 378 17.95 5.26 7.71
CA PRO A 378 17.31 5.28 9.02
C PRO A 378 18.21 4.70 10.14
N PHE A 379 19.32 4.02 9.81
CA PHE A 379 20.26 3.47 10.79
C PHE A 379 21.30 4.49 11.26
N SER A 380 21.33 5.68 10.63
CA SER A 380 22.16 6.81 11.08
C SER A 380 21.48 7.65 12.17
N ASP A 381 20.18 7.40 12.44
CA ASP A 381 19.33 8.18 13.32
C ASP A 381 19.02 7.41 14.62
N ASP A 382 19.33 8.01 15.77
CA ASP A 382 19.20 7.35 17.09
C ASP A 382 17.73 7.11 17.50
N ASP A 383 16.80 7.96 17.07
CA ASP A 383 15.37 7.76 17.32
C ASP A 383 14.82 6.58 16.52
N CYS A 384 15.29 6.41 15.28
CA CYS A 384 14.96 5.25 14.45
C CYS A 384 15.57 3.97 15.01
N ARG A 385 16.85 3.99 15.41
CA ARG A 385 17.57 2.83 15.98
C ARG A 385 16.97 2.31 17.30
N SER A 386 16.24 3.16 18.01
CA SER A 386 15.55 2.82 19.25
C SER A 386 14.06 2.47 19.06
N CYS A 387 13.50 2.69 17.87
CA CYS A 387 12.08 2.57 17.59
C CYS A 387 11.64 1.11 17.33
N VAL A 388 10.61 0.66 18.05
CA VAL A 388 9.97 -0.66 17.84
C VAL A 388 9.39 -0.83 16.43
N ALA A 389 9.00 0.27 15.78
CA ALA A 389 8.41 0.26 14.45
C ALA A 389 9.46 0.16 13.31
N LEU A 390 10.76 0.30 13.59
CA LEU A 390 11.82 0.31 12.58
C LEU A 390 11.72 -0.86 11.58
N PRO A 391 11.46 -2.12 11.97
CA PRO A 391 11.36 -3.23 11.03
C PRO A 391 10.30 -3.03 9.94
N GLY A 392 9.13 -2.50 10.31
CA GLY A 392 8.00 -2.29 9.39
C GLY A 392 7.92 -0.88 8.81
N CYS A 393 8.71 0.07 9.33
CA CYS A 393 8.67 1.48 8.94
C CYS A 393 9.91 1.89 8.11
N MET A 394 11.09 1.36 8.45
CA MET A 394 12.37 1.72 7.82
C MET A 394 12.61 3.25 7.76
N GLY A 395 12.32 3.93 8.87
CA GLY A 395 12.45 5.39 9.04
C GLY A 395 11.23 6.20 8.56
N GLY A 396 10.30 5.60 7.83
CA GLY A 396 9.08 6.25 7.37
C GLY A 396 9.25 7.02 6.07
N CYS A 397 8.40 8.02 5.83
CA CYS A 397 8.35 8.76 4.58
C CYS A 397 9.60 9.64 4.39
N ALA A 398 10.52 9.21 3.52
CA ALA A 398 11.73 9.96 3.21
C ALA A 398 11.43 11.35 2.61
N HIS A 399 10.33 11.53 1.87
CA HIS A 399 9.90 12.85 1.40
C HIS A 399 9.62 13.80 2.58
N HIS A 400 8.84 13.36 3.57
CA HIS A 400 8.57 14.17 4.77
C HIS A 400 9.81 14.36 5.65
N ASP A 401 10.80 13.47 5.59
CA ASP A 401 12.08 13.68 6.27
C ASP A 401 12.87 14.84 5.63
N PHE A 402 12.85 14.96 4.31
CA PHE A 402 13.56 16.02 3.59
C PHE A 402 12.84 17.38 3.62
N PHE A 403 11.51 17.40 3.55
CA PHE A 403 10.73 18.64 3.39
C PHE A 403 9.80 18.98 4.56
N GLY A 404 9.56 18.02 5.45
CA GLY A 404 8.62 18.15 6.57
C GLY A 404 9.31 18.25 7.93
N GLY A 405 8.54 17.97 8.97
CA GLY A 405 9.03 17.82 10.34
C GLY A 405 9.38 16.37 10.69
N ARG A 406 10.24 16.20 11.70
CA ARG A 406 10.66 14.87 12.20
C ARG A 406 9.49 13.94 12.56
N ASP A 407 8.39 14.48 13.10
CA ASP A 407 7.22 13.69 13.45
C ASP A 407 6.34 13.30 12.24
N ASP A 408 6.42 14.06 11.15
CA ASP A 408 5.62 13.81 9.94
C ASP A 408 6.16 12.69 9.07
N ARG A 409 7.45 12.35 9.20
CA ARG A 409 8.04 11.21 8.49
C ARG A 409 7.61 9.86 9.08
N CYS A 410 7.39 9.78 10.39
CA CYS A 410 7.14 8.52 11.06
C CYS A 410 5.82 7.87 10.60
N GLY A 411 5.77 6.54 10.54
CA GLY A 411 4.51 5.81 10.34
C GLY A 411 3.69 5.73 11.64
N THR A 412 2.37 5.61 11.52
CA THR A 412 1.41 5.53 12.64
C THR A 412 1.74 4.44 13.66
N PHE A 413 2.33 3.32 13.21
CA PHE A 413 2.72 2.21 14.08
C PHE A 413 3.69 2.64 15.18
N ARG A 414 4.52 3.67 14.97
CA ARG A 414 5.35 4.24 16.05
C ARG A 414 4.50 4.64 17.25
N PHE A 415 3.34 5.25 16.99
CA PHE A 415 2.47 5.83 18.01
C PHE A 415 1.40 4.86 18.50
N ASN A 416 0.96 3.92 17.66
CA ASN A 416 -0.17 3.04 17.96
C ASN A 416 0.15 1.53 18.04
N HIS A 417 1.43 1.11 17.99
CA HIS A 417 1.83 -0.31 18.01
C HIS A 417 1.18 -1.11 19.14
N GLN A 418 1.27 -0.62 20.38
CA GLN A 418 0.75 -1.31 21.56
C GLN A 418 -0.75 -1.56 21.42
N ARG A 419 -1.51 -0.52 21.08
CA ARG A 419 -2.96 -0.61 20.88
C ARG A 419 -3.34 -1.52 19.72
N LYS A 420 -2.60 -1.48 18.60
CA LYS A 420 -2.84 -2.39 17.47
C LYS A 420 -2.66 -3.85 17.86
N VAL A 421 -1.61 -4.15 18.62
CA VAL A 421 -1.32 -5.52 19.09
C VAL A 421 -2.37 -6.00 20.09
N GLU A 422 -2.81 -5.14 21.01
CA GLU A 422 -3.93 -5.43 21.93
C GLU A 422 -5.24 -5.70 21.18
N ASN A 423 -5.58 -4.86 20.20
CA ASN A 423 -6.79 -5.02 19.41
C ASN A 423 -6.78 -6.32 18.59
N GLU A 424 -5.62 -6.69 18.03
CA GLU A 424 -5.48 -7.95 17.30
C GLU A 424 -5.55 -9.16 18.25
N ALA A 425 -4.95 -9.07 19.44
CA ALA A 425 -5.07 -10.11 20.47
C ALA A 425 -6.53 -10.34 20.89
N LEU A 426 -7.28 -9.27 21.13
CA LEU A 426 -8.70 -9.34 21.47
C LEU A 426 -9.51 -10.01 20.37
N ARG A 427 -9.29 -9.64 19.10
CA ARG A 427 -9.95 -10.26 17.94
C ARG A 427 -9.67 -11.76 17.85
N MET A 428 -8.41 -12.17 18.01
CA MET A 428 -8.03 -13.59 18.01
C MET A 428 -8.64 -14.38 19.17
N SER A 429 -8.94 -13.72 20.29
CA SER A 429 -9.66 -14.28 21.44
C SER A 429 -11.20 -14.21 21.31
N GLY A 430 -11.73 -13.70 20.19
CA GLY A 430 -13.18 -13.53 20.00
C GLY A 430 -13.80 -12.40 20.84
N GLN A 431 -12.96 -11.51 21.37
CA GLN A 431 -13.37 -10.34 22.16
C GLN A 431 -13.38 -9.08 21.27
N PRO A 432 -14.25 -8.09 21.54
CA PRO A 432 -14.27 -6.85 20.78
C PRO A 432 -12.98 -6.06 21.02
N ALA A 433 -12.45 -5.45 19.96
CA ALA A 433 -11.34 -4.49 20.05
C ALA A 433 -11.74 -3.25 20.86
N GLN A 434 -10.76 -2.55 21.44
CA GLN A 434 -11.02 -1.37 22.26
C GLN A 434 -11.21 -0.12 21.39
N ALA A 435 -12.47 0.29 21.24
CA ALA A 435 -12.79 1.54 20.56
C ALA A 435 -12.32 2.77 21.34
N THR A 436 -11.73 3.74 20.63
CA THR A 436 -11.31 5.03 21.20
C THR A 436 -12.44 6.07 21.27
N GLY A 437 -13.54 5.85 20.54
CA GLY A 437 -14.81 6.57 20.70
C GLY A 437 -14.93 7.93 19.98
N LEU A 438 -14.04 8.29 19.05
CA LEU A 438 -14.10 9.56 18.31
C LEU A 438 -15.03 9.51 17.08
N VAL A 439 -15.36 8.32 16.57
CA VAL A 439 -16.33 8.15 15.45
C VAL A 439 -17.60 7.46 15.96
N HIS A 440 -18.56 8.25 16.42
CA HIS A 440 -19.92 7.77 16.67
C HIS A 440 -20.91 8.58 15.82
N VAL A 441 -21.49 7.94 14.79
CA VAL A 441 -22.71 8.43 14.13
C VAL A 441 -23.65 7.25 13.91
N GLU A 442 -24.92 7.38 14.32
CA GLU A 442 -25.95 6.34 14.18
C GLU A 442 -26.29 6.05 12.70
N ALA A 443 -25.49 5.23 12.00
CA ALA A 443 -25.71 4.83 10.61
C ALA A 443 -26.92 3.90 10.40
N SER A 444 -27.54 3.42 11.49
CA SER A 444 -28.71 2.53 11.48
C SER A 444 -29.95 3.14 10.78
N ARG A 445 -29.98 4.46 10.55
CA ARG A 445 -31.09 5.14 9.84
C ARG A 445 -30.89 5.26 8.32
N LEU A 446 -29.66 5.16 7.81
CA LEU A 446 -29.33 5.41 6.39
C LEU A 446 -29.51 4.20 5.47
N LEU A 447 -29.36 2.97 6.00
CA LEU A 447 -29.58 1.73 5.23
C LEU A 447 -31.03 1.58 4.72
N ALA A 448 -31.99 2.28 5.34
CA ALA A 448 -33.39 2.26 4.92
C ALA A 448 -33.70 3.19 3.72
N SER A 449 -32.79 4.08 3.33
CA SER A 449 -33.02 5.10 2.30
C SER A 449 -32.22 4.92 1.01
N ILE A 450 -31.34 3.91 0.93
CA ILE A 450 -30.55 3.64 -0.29
C ILE A 450 -31.41 2.81 -1.25
N PRO A 451 -31.78 3.34 -2.44
CA PRO A 451 -32.54 2.56 -3.42
C PRO A 451 -31.67 1.42 -3.96
N VAL A 452 -31.95 0.19 -3.54
CA VAL A 452 -31.36 -1.01 -4.13
C VAL A 452 -31.95 -1.17 -5.52
N SER A 453 -31.16 -0.91 -6.56
CA SER A 453 -31.53 -1.20 -7.95
C SER A 453 -31.77 -2.70 -8.10
N SER A 454 -33.03 -3.10 -8.19
CA SER A 454 -33.50 -4.48 -8.28
C SER A 454 -33.33 -5.08 -9.68
N THR A 455 -32.12 -5.04 -10.23
CA THR A 455 -31.80 -5.78 -11.47
C THR A 455 -31.06 -7.05 -11.07
N PRO A 456 -31.71 -8.24 -11.08
CA PRO A 456 -31.03 -9.48 -10.75
C PRO A 456 -29.98 -9.78 -11.82
N VAL A 457 -28.71 -9.62 -11.47
CA VAL A 457 -27.58 -10.15 -12.26
C VAL A 457 -27.66 -11.68 -12.18
N SER A 458 -27.98 -12.32 -13.30
CA SER A 458 -28.00 -13.78 -13.40
C SER A 458 -26.57 -14.31 -13.30
N ILE A 459 -26.18 -14.79 -12.13
CA ILE A 459 -24.90 -15.45 -11.92
C ILE A 459 -24.97 -16.85 -12.55
N GLY A 460 -24.57 -16.95 -13.81
CA GLY A 460 -24.36 -18.23 -14.51
C GLY A 460 -23.18 -18.98 -13.90
N ARG A 461 -23.45 -19.87 -12.93
CA ARG A 461 -22.46 -20.81 -12.40
C ARG A 461 -22.19 -21.94 -13.41
N THR A 462 -21.25 -21.77 -14.34
CA THR A 462 -20.63 -22.91 -15.02
C THR A 462 -19.52 -23.49 -14.15
N ARG A 463 -19.89 -24.47 -13.29
CA ARG A 463 -18.92 -25.39 -12.69
C ARG A 463 -18.46 -26.39 -13.76
N ARG A 464 -17.24 -26.25 -14.29
CA ARG A 464 -16.56 -27.38 -14.92
C ARG A 464 -16.08 -28.33 -13.81
N ARG A 465 -16.78 -29.46 -13.67
CA ARG A 465 -16.26 -30.64 -12.96
C ARG A 465 -15.23 -31.30 -13.87
N ILE A 466 -14.04 -31.53 -13.34
CA ILE A 466 -13.07 -32.48 -13.87
C ILE A 466 -13.31 -33.76 -13.07
N ASP A 467 -13.79 -34.82 -13.72
CA ASP A 467 -13.84 -36.17 -13.16
C ASP A 467 -12.56 -36.93 -13.53
N PRO A 468 -11.96 -37.72 -12.62
CA PRO A 468 -10.78 -38.55 -12.87
C PRO A 468 -11.14 -40.02 -13.21
N GLU A 469 -10.24 -40.69 -13.95
CA GLU A 469 -10.14 -42.14 -14.26
C GLU A 469 -11.18 -42.71 -15.27
N THR A 470 -10.91 -43.57 -16.28
CA THR A 470 -9.81 -44.35 -16.93
C THR A 470 -10.48 -45.07 -18.17
N PRO A 471 -9.89 -45.97 -19.00
CA PRO A 471 -8.50 -46.28 -19.42
C PRO A 471 -8.30 -46.45 -20.97
N GLU A 472 -7.02 -46.64 -21.36
CA GLU A 472 -6.48 -47.45 -22.49
C GLU A 472 -6.96 -47.26 -23.94
N LEU A 473 -6.02 -46.86 -24.81
CA LEU A 473 -5.61 -47.68 -25.97
C LEU A 473 -4.25 -47.23 -26.50
N ALA A 474 -3.27 -48.12 -26.35
CA ALA A 474 -1.98 -48.08 -27.02
C ALA A 474 -2.16 -48.12 -28.56
N THR A 475 -1.23 -47.55 -29.33
CA THR A 475 -0.04 -48.24 -29.86
C THR A 475 0.55 -47.47 -31.07
N THR A 476 1.88 -47.31 -31.05
CA THR A 476 2.86 -47.43 -32.15
C THR A 476 3.23 -46.30 -33.14
N LEU A 477 4.57 -46.21 -33.27
CA LEU A 477 5.45 -45.83 -34.40
C LEU A 477 5.88 -44.35 -34.46
N ALA A 478 7.09 -44.01 -33.97
CA ALA A 478 8.41 -44.22 -34.59
C ALA A 478 8.72 -43.22 -35.71
N GLY A 479 9.72 -42.36 -35.46
CA GLY A 479 10.24 -41.34 -36.36
C GLY A 479 11.06 -40.33 -35.58
#